data_AF-A0A7Y5FR96-F1
#
_entry.id   AF-A0A7Y5FR96-F1
#
_cell.length_a   1.000
_cell.length_b   1.000
_cell.length_c   1.000
_cell.angle_alpha   90.00
_cell.angle_beta   90.00
_cell.angle_gamma   90.00
#
_symmetry.space_group_name_H-M   'P 1'
#
loop_
_entity.id
_entity.type
_entity.pdbx_description
1 polymer ?
#
loop_
_entity_poly.entity_id
_entity_poly.type
_entity_poly.pdbx_seq_one_letter_code
_entity_poly.pdbx_strand_id
1 'polypeptide(L)'
;QILTNLVSNGIKFTETGGVTVFASPDKITETECNIIMRIKDTGIGITPEDLGTIFEPYRQSKQGSALAAKGSGLGLSIVKLMLEKMGGSVSVRSMPGIGSEFTITFPVKISEIRDVTAVPSKNEPAFIENSMISGLRVLIVEDNQINQLVVSNTLKLWGVVYDIAGNGKECIELLKKNEYDCILMDLAMPVMDGYETAAVIRRSMPEPQKNIPIIALTASVLIASENRIYKAGMNSHLSKPFKPVDLYNKILELTGPVKPSPDLKAVADTDDKKEMVYKGEYIDLTETLEMVGGSVEVLNDLIREFLAAVPGTVGEILDNLSKKDFRNAARLAHKIKPAFYYMSMTAAHDKLQELEAAAKSEESQELCLQLASEIQKEIEKSKPELERFLG
;
A
#
# COMPACT_ATOMS: atom_id res chain seq x y z
N GLN A 1 9.61 16.89 10.67
CA GLN A 1 10.97 16.88 11.27
C GLN A 1 11.02 16.25 12.66
N ILE A 2 10.28 16.75 13.66
CA ILE A 2 10.29 16.19 15.04
C ILE A 2 10.06 14.66 15.02
N LEU A 3 8.97 14.23 14.37
CA LEU A 3 8.63 12.80 14.25
C LEU A 3 9.70 12.00 13.51
N THR A 4 10.22 12.52 12.40
CA THR A 4 11.29 11.89 11.62
C THR A 4 12.52 11.61 12.50
N ASN A 5 12.91 12.56 13.35
CA ASN A 5 14.05 12.40 14.26
C ASN A 5 13.77 11.33 15.34
N LEU A 6 12.58 11.34 15.96
CA LEU A 6 12.23 10.39 17.01
C LEU A 6 12.06 8.96 16.47
N VAL A 7 11.37 8.79 15.34
CA VAL A 7 11.15 7.49 14.69
C VAL A 7 12.46 6.93 14.14
N SER A 8 13.28 7.76 13.49
CA SER A 8 14.59 7.31 13.00
C SER A 8 15.51 6.87 14.13
N ASN A 9 15.45 7.51 15.31
CA ASN A 9 16.17 7.04 16.49
C ASN A 9 15.62 5.70 16.97
N GLY A 10 14.30 5.54 17.09
CA GLY A 10 13.69 4.26 17.48
C GLY A 10 14.12 3.11 16.56
N ILE A 11 14.13 3.32 15.23
CA ILE A 11 14.59 2.33 14.25
C ILE A 11 16.09 2.06 14.41
N LYS A 12 16.90 3.11 14.56
CA LYS A 12 18.35 2.99 14.69
C LYS A 12 18.78 2.17 15.92
N PHE A 13 18.04 2.25 17.02
CA PHE A 13 18.37 1.61 18.30
C PHE A 13 17.58 0.33 18.59
N THR A 14 16.78 -0.15 17.63
CA THR A 14 16.02 -1.41 17.71
C THR A 14 16.54 -2.38 16.66
N GLU A 15 17.38 -3.33 17.07
CA GLU A 15 17.91 -4.37 16.17
C GLU A 15 16.83 -5.42 15.83
N THR A 16 16.01 -5.79 16.80
CA THR A 16 14.89 -6.73 16.66
C THR A 16 13.66 -6.20 17.39
N GLY A 17 12.48 -6.30 16.78
CA GLY A 17 11.22 -5.79 17.36
C GLY A 17 10.61 -4.69 16.48
N GLY A 18 10.10 -3.61 17.09
CA GLY A 18 9.40 -2.58 16.33
C GLY A 18 9.32 -1.22 17.00
N VAL A 19 8.88 -0.24 16.22
CA VAL A 19 8.60 1.13 16.67
C VAL A 19 7.11 1.42 16.44
N THR A 20 6.42 1.88 17.48
CA THR A 20 5.00 2.24 17.42
C THR A 20 4.83 3.73 17.65
N VAL A 21 4.01 4.38 16.83
CA VAL A 21 3.65 5.79 16.98
C VAL A 21 2.17 5.91 17.30
N PHE A 22 1.86 6.50 18.44
CA PHE A 22 0.51 6.83 18.86
C PHE A 22 0.31 8.34 18.85
N ALA A 23 -0.86 8.79 18.41
CA ALA A 23 -1.26 10.18 18.48
C ALA A 23 -2.69 10.26 19.00
N SER A 24 -2.93 11.16 19.95
CA SER A 24 -4.26 11.41 20.49
C SER A 24 -4.42 12.88 20.86
N PRO A 25 -5.63 13.44 20.78
CA PRO A 25 -5.92 14.69 21.46
C PRO A 25 -5.87 14.46 22.99
N ASP A 26 -5.56 15.51 23.74
CA ASP A 26 -5.66 15.53 25.21
C ASP A 26 -6.70 16.54 25.67
N LYS A 27 -6.31 17.81 25.82
CA LYS A 27 -7.23 18.91 26.16
C LYS A 27 -7.69 19.60 24.89
N ILE A 28 -9.01 19.63 24.68
CA ILE A 28 -9.67 20.32 23.58
C ILE A 28 -10.44 21.49 24.17
N THR A 29 -10.18 22.70 23.69
CA THR A 29 -11.00 23.89 23.91
C THR A 29 -11.77 24.22 22.62
N GLU A 30 -12.55 25.29 22.60
CA GLU A 30 -13.26 25.71 21.38
C GLU A 30 -12.32 26.10 20.23
N THR A 31 -11.12 26.58 20.54
CA THR A 31 -10.19 27.17 19.56
C THR A 31 -8.83 26.51 19.50
N GLU A 32 -8.48 25.68 20.48
CA GLU A 32 -7.17 25.03 20.58
C GLU A 32 -7.29 23.57 21.06
N CYS A 33 -6.42 22.71 20.55
CA CYS A 33 -6.28 21.33 20.97
C CYS A 33 -4.82 21.04 21.32
N ASN A 34 -4.57 20.44 22.48
CA ASN A 34 -3.27 19.86 22.78
C ASN A 34 -3.19 18.46 22.20
N ILE A 35 -2.21 18.23 21.33
CA ILE A 35 -1.91 16.91 20.78
C ILE A 35 -0.86 16.23 21.65
N ILE A 36 -1.09 14.96 21.99
CA ILE A 36 -0.10 14.06 22.57
C ILE A 36 0.33 13.07 21.50
N MET A 37 1.63 12.92 21.29
CA MET A 37 2.18 11.81 20.51
C MET A 37 3.18 11.01 21.34
N ARG A 38 3.12 9.69 21.21
CA ARG A 38 4.03 8.74 21.87
C ARG A 38 4.74 7.91 20.82
N ILE A 39 6.06 7.88 20.88
CA ILE A 39 6.92 7.09 20.01
C ILE A 39 7.59 6.05 20.91
N LYS A 40 7.17 4.79 20.79
CA LYS A 40 7.66 3.68 21.59
C LYS A 40 8.49 2.75 20.73
N ASP A 41 9.69 2.40 21.18
CA ASP A 41 10.54 1.37 20.60
C ASP A 41 10.75 0.22 21.58
N THR A 42 11.16 -0.93 21.05
CA THR A 42 11.55 -2.12 21.83
C THR A 42 13.07 -2.33 21.79
N GLY A 43 13.83 -1.24 21.65
CA GLY A 43 15.27 -1.27 21.43
C GLY A 43 16.08 -1.44 22.72
N ILE A 44 17.36 -1.07 22.66
CA ILE A 44 18.31 -1.22 23.78
C ILE A 44 17.95 -0.39 25.02
N GLY A 45 17.06 0.59 24.89
CA GLY A 45 16.70 1.53 25.95
C GLY A 45 17.82 2.52 26.30
N ILE A 46 17.58 3.35 27.31
CA ILE A 46 18.47 4.42 27.78
C ILE A 46 18.74 4.20 29.27
N THR A 47 20.00 4.37 29.70
CA THR A 47 20.37 4.21 31.11
C THR A 47 19.87 5.39 31.95
N PRO A 48 19.60 5.18 33.26
CA PRO A 48 19.14 6.25 34.15
C PRO A 48 20.08 7.48 34.19
N GLU A 49 21.38 7.27 34.04
CA GLU A 49 22.39 8.33 34.05
C GLU A 49 22.32 9.20 32.79
N ASP A 50 22.00 8.60 31.64
CA ASP A 50 21.94 9.29 30.36
C ASP A 50 20.60 10.04 30.18
N LEU A 51 19.50 9.55 30.78
CA LEU A 51 18.14 10.14 30.65
C LEU A 51 18.09 11.65 30.93
N GLY A 52 18.88 12.13 31.89
CA GLY A 52 18.93 13.56 32.26
C GLY A 52 19.61 14.45 31.22
N THR A 53 20.41 13.88 30.32
CA THR A 53 21.29 14.63 29.41
C THR A 53 21.02 14.39 27.93
N ILE A 54 20.12 13.46 27.57
CA ILE A 54 19.85 13.10 26.16
C ILE A 54 19.34 14.26 25.27
N PHE A 55 18.78 15.31 25.88
CA PHE A 55 18.32 16.50 25.17
C PHE A 55 19.36 17.62 25.10
N GLU A 56 20.53 17.45 25.71
CA GLU A 56 21.64 18.40 25.60
C GLU A 56 22.32 18.29 24.22
N PRO A 57 22.74 19.40 23.61
CA PRO A 57 23.47 19.38 22.34
C PRO A 57 24.76 18.57 22.44
N TYR A 58 25.06 17.78 21.40
CA TYR A 58 26.30 17.01 21.24
C TYR A 58 26.49 15.87 22.24
N ARG A 59 25.47 15.51 23.04
CA ARG A 59 25.51 14.33 23.91
C ARG A 59 25.21 13.06 23.12
N GLN A 60 25.97 12.01 23.42
CA GLN A 60 25.76 10.65 22.93
C GLN A 60 25.81 9.68 24.12
N SER A 61 24.93 8.68 24.13
CA SER A 61 24.99 7.59 25.11
C SER A 61 26.21 6.72 24.87
N LYS A 62 26.83 6.21 25.94
CA LYS A 62 28.01 5.34 25.87
C LYS A 62 27.66 3.88 25.53
N GLN A 63 26.39 3.50 25.52
CA GLN A 63 25.95 2.15 25.17
C GLN A 63 25.47 2.11 23.71
N GLY A 64 26.26 1.51 22.84
CA GLY A 64 25.82 1.19 21.49
C GLY A 64 26.93 0.58 20.62
N SER A 65 26.53 -0.31 19.72
CA SER A 65 27.41 -0.94 18.71
C SER A 65 28.03 0.12 17.77
N ALA A 66 28.96 -0.28 16.90
CA ALA A 66 29.62 0.63 15.94
C ALA A 66 28.64 1.44 15.05
N LEU A 67 27.36 1.02 14.93
CA LEU A 67 26.30 1.78 14.25
C LEU A 67 25.71 2.93 15.09
N ALA A 68 25.75 2.84 16.43
CA ALA A 68 25.24 3.87 17.33
C ALA A 68 26.09 5.16 17.29
N ALA A 69 27.40 5.03 17.10
CA ALA A 69 28.40 6.11 17.16
C ALA A 69 28.37 7.12 15.99
N LYS A 70 27.49 6.95 14.99
CA LYS A 70 27.54 7.71 13.73
C LYS A 70 26.66 8.98 13.66
N GLY A 71 26.10 9.45 14.79
CA GLY A 71 25.17 10.60 14.82
C GLY A 71 25.78 11.88 15.40
N SER A 72 25.39 13.06 14.94
CA SER A 72 25.94 14.35 15.41
C SER A 72 25.60 14.74 16.86
N GLY A 73 24.74 13.98 17.55
CA GLY A 73 24.27 14.32 18.90
C GLY A 73 23.35 15.55 18.96
N LEU A 74 22.89 16.05 17.80
CA LEU A 74 22.03 17.25 17.71
C LEU A 74 20.54 16.93 17.54
N GLY A 75 20.18 15.68 17.21
CA GLY A 75 18.81 15.33 16.82
C GLY A 75 17.76 15.62 17.89
N LEU A 76 18.02 15.21 19.14
CA LEU A 76 17.08 15.38 20.25
C LEU A 76 17.05 16.80 20.82
N SER A 77 18.19 17.51 20.80
CA SER A 77 18.23 18.92 21.21
C SER A 77 17.47 19.83 20.25
N ILE A 78 17.53 19.54 18.93
CA ILE A 78 16.71 20.22 17.91
C ILE A 78 15.22 19.90 18.11
N VAL A 79 14.87 18.65 18.43
CA VAL A 79 13.47 18.27 18.73
C VAL A 79 12.93 19.06 19.91
N LYS A 80 13.68 19.16 21.00
CA LYS A 80 13.30 19.93 22.18
C LYS A 80 13.11 21.41 21.84
N LEU A 81 14.06 22.03 21.13
CA LEU A 81 13.97 23.44 20.72
C LEU A 81 12.76 23.70 19.82
N MET A 82 12.48 22.82 18.86
CA MET A 82 11.32 22.95 17.97
C MET A 82 10.01 22.85 18.77
N LEU A 83 9.89 21.90 19.69
CA LEU A 83 8.70 21.75 20.53
C LEU A 83 8.50 22.94 21.46
N GLU A 84 9.55 23.43 22.12
CA GLU A 84 9.47 24.62 22.97
C GLU A 84 9.00 25.86 22.17
N LYS A 85 9.51 26.03 20.93
CA LYS A 85 9.03 27.10 20.03
C LYS A 85 7.57 26.93 19.61
N MET A 86 7.07 25.71 19.58
CA MET A 86 5.66 25.39 19.31
C MET A 86 4.79 25.50 20.58
N GLY A 87 5.34 25.93 21.73
CA GLY A 87 4.61 25.95 23.00
C GLY A 87 4.38 24.56 23.60
N GLY A 88 5.13 23.57 23.12
CA GLY A 88 5.03 22.17 23.50
C GLY A 88 6.16 21.69 24.43
N SER A 89 6.15 20.41 24.73
CA SER A 89 7.16 19.75 25.55
C SER A 89 7.50 18.35 25.05
N VAL A 90 8.64 17.82 25.51
CA VAL A 90 9.05 16.43 25.28
C VAL A 90 9.47 15.80 26.61
N SER A 91 9.09 14.55 26.80
CA SER A 91 9.53 13.70 27.91
C SER A 91 9.88 12.31 27.39
N VAL A 92 10.66 11.57 28.16
CA VAL A 92 11.08 10.21 27.81
C VAL A 92 10.88 9.29 29.02
N ARG A 93 10.47 8.06 28.76
CA ARG A 93 10.54 6.94 29.71
C ARG A 93 11.30 5.83 29.03
N SER A 94 12.31 5.26 29.68
CA SER A 94 13.06 4.16 29.09
C SER A 94 13.64 3.25 30.15
N MET A 95 13.82 1.98 29.81
CA MET A 95 14.51 1.01 30.63
C MET A 95 15.50 0.22 29.77
N PRO A 96 16.76 0.06 30.22
CA PRO A 96 17.76 -0.71 29.50
C PRO A 96 17.27 -2.13 29.18
N GLY A 97 17.44 -2.55 27.93
CA GLY A 97 17.03 -3.86 27.42
C GLY A 97 15.53 -4.05 27.17
N ILE A 98 14.69 -3.03 27.41
CA ILE A 98 13.24 -3.08 27.14
C ILE A 98 12.83 -2.10 26.04
N GLY A 99 13.45 -0.92 25.98
CA GLY A 99 13.19 0.10 24.97
C GLY A 99 12.90 1.48 25.55
N SER A 100 12.52 2.43 24.69
CA SER A 100 12.21 3.80 25.06
C SER A 100 10.81 4.23 24.58
N GLU A 101 10.17 5.13 25.32
CA GLU A 101 8.94 5.83 24.94
C GLU A 101 9.16 7.34 25.07
N PHE A 102 9.18 8.03 23.94
CA PHE A 102 9.21 9.50 23.87
C PHE A 102 7.79 10.02 23.78
N THR A 103 7.39 10.88 24.72
CA THR A 103 6.09 11.56 24.70
C THR A 103 6.30 13.03 24.38
N ILE A 104 5.71 13.50 23.29
CA ILE A 104 5.71 14.92 22.89
C ILE A 104 4.31 15.48 23.00
N THR A 105 4.21 16.73 23.44
CA THR A 105 2.95 17.46 23.56
C THR A 105 3.09 18.83 22.94
N PHE A 106 2.08 19.33 22.22
CA PHE A 106 2.08 20.70 21.70
C PHE A 106 0.66 21.17 21.38
N PRO A 107 0.37 22.47 21.54
CA PRO A 107 -0.90 23.07 21.16
C PRO A 107 -1.00 23.24 19.64
N VAL A 108 -2.21 23.03 19.11
CA VAL A 108 -2.59 23.39 17.74
C VAL A 108 -3.90 24.17 17.78
N LYS A 109 -4.07 25.14 16.87
CA LYS A 109 -5.35 25.83 16.71
C LYS A 109 -6.32 24.95 15.94
N ILE A 110 -7.56 24.91 16.41
CA ILE A 110 -8.66 24.25 15.72
C ILE A 110 -9.15 25.21 14.63
N SER A 111 -9.21 24.72 13.39
CA SER A 111 -9.68 25.52 12.26
C SER A 111 -11.17 25.86 12.40
N GLU A 112 -11.54 27.11 12.11
CA GLU A 112 -12.96 27.53 11.99
C GLU A 112 -13.65 26.94 10.75
N ILE A 113 -12.86 26.47 9.78
CA ILE A 113 -13.35 25.68 8.66
C ILE A 113 -13.77 24.31 9.21
N ARG A 114 -15.05 24.19 9.56
CA ARG A 114 -15.71 22.91 9.85
C ARG A 114 -15.96 22.10 8.58
N ASP A 115 -15.80 22.70 7.39
CA ASP A 115 -15.70 22.05 6.08
C ASP A 115 -14.32 21.40 5.88
N VAL A 116 -13.84 20.71 6.90
CA VAL A 116 -13.10 19.49 6.62
C VAL A 116 -14.21 18.47 6.47
N THR A 117 -14.73 18.28 5.25
CA THR A 117 -15.28 16.98 4.85
C THR A 117 -14.31 15.98 5.43
N ALA A 118 -14.73 15.24 6.45
CA ALA A 118 -13.85 14.42 7.27
C ALA A 118 -12.86 13.74 6.32
N VAL A 119 -11.59 14.12 6.37
CA VAL A 119 -10.56 13.28 5.78
C VAL A 119 -10.76 11.99 6.54
N PRO A 120 -11.25 10.91 5.89
CA PRO A 120 -11.72 9.76 6.62
C PRO A 120 -10.60 9.36 7.55
N SER A 121 -10.95 9.08 8.80
CA SER A 121 -10.04 8.43 9.71
C SER A 121 -9.39 7.27 8.95
N LYS A 122 -8.11 6.96 9.23
CA LYS A 122 -7.40 5.83 8.60
C LYS A 122 -8.12 4.47 8.75
N ASN A 123 -9.28 4.43 9.40
CA ASN A 123 -10.09 3.28 9.75
C ASN A 123 -11.57 3.37 9.33
N GLU A 124 -11.98 4.27 8.42
CA GLU A 124 -13.36 4.24 7.89
C GLU A 124 -13.45 3.55 6.52
N PRO A 125 -14.44 2.63 6.35
CA PRO A 125 -14.50 1.68 5.25
C PRO A 125 -14.79 2.33 3.90
N ALA A 126 -14.55 1.54 2.84
CA ALA A 126 -14.48 1.91 1.43
C ALA A 126 -15.77 2.48 0.77
N PHE A 127 -16.68 3.11 1.52
CA PHE A 127 -17.78 3.90 1.00
C PHE A 127 -17.58 5.37 1.38
N ILE A 128 -17.24 6.20 0.40
CA ILE A 128 -17.23 7.66 0.59
C ILE A 128 -18.61 8.14 0.18
N GLU A 129 -19.52 8.30 1.16
CA GLU A 129 -20.74 9.08 0.96
C GLU A 129 -20.35 10.45 0.41
N ASN A 130 -20.90 10.83 -0.74
CA ASN A 130 -20.50 12.03 -1.50
C ASN A 130 -19.04 11.99 -2.01
N SER A 131 -18.59 10.85 -2.54
CA SER A 131 -17.35 10.72 -3.31
C SER A 131 -17.19 11.90 -4.30
N MET A 132 -16.10 12.66 -4.13
CA MET A 132 -15.77 13.82 -4.98
C MET A 132 -15.29 13.40 -6.37
N ILE A 133 -15.19 12.10 -6.64
CA ILE A 133 -14.82 11.52 -7.93
C ILE A 133 -15.97 10.72 -8.55
N SER A 134 -17.16 10.74 -7.93
CA SER A 134 -18.35 10.07 -8.46
C SER A 134 -18.72 10.60 -9.84
N GLY A 135 -18.98 9.68 -10.78
CA GLY A 135 -19.28 10.00 -12.17
C GLY A 135 -18.07 10.14 -13.10
N LEU A 136 -16.83 10.12 -12.58
CA LEU A 136 -15.65 10.03 -13.43
C LEU A 136 -15.68 8.74 -14.26
N ARG A 137 -15.06 8.78 -15.44
CA ARG A 137 -14.82 7.61 -16.29
C ARG A 137 -13.35 7.24 -16.28
N VAL A 138 -13.02 6.09 -15.72
CA VAL A 138 -11.63 5.62 -15.56
C VAL A 138 -11.37 4.39 -16.42
N LEU A 139 -10.26 4.37 -17.15
CA LEU A 139 -9.82 3.18 -17.89
C LEU A 139 -8.83 2.38 -17.05
N ILE A 140 -9.19 1.15 -16.70
CA ILE A 140 -8.32 0.19 -16.03
C ILE A 140 -7.55 -0.59 -17.10
N VAL A 141 -6.23 -0.66 -17.00
CA VAL A 141 -5.37 -1.43 -17.91
C VAL A 141 -4.55 -2.42 -17.09
N GLU A 142 -4.98 -3.68 -17.07
CA GLU A 142 -4.49 -4.73 -16.17
C GLU A 142 -4.76 -6.11 -16.79
N ASP A 143 -3.81 -7.04 -16.74
CA ASP A 143 -3.93 -8.37 -17.39
C ASP A 143 -4.28 -9.51 -16.42
N ASN A 144 -4.41 -9.22 -15.13
CA ASN A 144 -4.76 -10.18 -14.08
C ASN A 144 -6.20 -9.92 -13.58
N GLN A 145 -7.06 -10.93 -13.69
CA GLN A 145 -8.48 -10.84 -13.30
C GLN A 145 -8.70 -10.53 -11.82
N ILE A 146 -7.86 -11.07 -10.93
CA ILE A 146 -7.90 -10.77 -9.48
C ILE A 146 -7.64 -9.28 -9.25
N ASN A 147 -6.61 -8.73 -9.90
CA ASN A 147 -6.28 -7.30 -9.80
C ASN A 147 -7.38 -6.43 -10.42
N GLN A 148 -7.94 -6.83 -11.57
CA GLN A 148 -9.08 -6.16 -12.19
C GLN A 148 -10.27 -6.10 -11.24
N LEU A 149 -10.60 -7.20 -10.55
CA LEU A 149 -11.71 -7.28 -9.60
C LEU A 149 -11.50 -6.33 -8.42
N VAL A 150 -10.30 -6.28 -7.83
CA VAL A 150 -9.99 -5.36 -6.72
C VAL A 150 -10.13 -3.90 -7.15
N VAL A 151 -9.53 -3.52 -8.29
CA VAL A 151 -9.58 -2.13 -8.78
C VAL A 151 -11.01 -1.74 -9.14
N SER A 152 -11.69 -2.57 -9.93
CA SER A 152 -13.06 -2.30 -10.44
C SER A 152 -14.09 -2.20 -9.32
N ASN A 153 -14.03 -3.09 -8.32
CA ASN A 153 -14.90 -2.99 -7.15
C ASN A 153 -14.62 -1.71 -6.36
N THR A 154 -13.34 -1.37 -6.16
CA THR A 154 -12.96 -0.12 -5.49
C THR A 154 -13.54 1.10 -6.20
N LEU A 155 -13.44 1.18 -7.54
CA LEU A 155 -14.02 2.26 -8.34
C LEU A 155 -15.57 2.27 -8.27
N LYS A 156 -16.20 1.09 -8.32
CA LYS A 156 -17.65 0.92 -8.21
C LYS A 156 -18.19 1.51 -6.90
N LEU A 157 -17.51 1.27 -5.78
CA LEU A 157 -17.86 1.80 -4.46
C LEU A 157 -17.81 3.35 -4.40
N TRP A 158 -17.01 3.98 -5.27
CA TRP A 158 -16.90 5.44 -5.36
C TRP A 158 -17.82 6.08 -6.40
N GLY A 159 -18.67 5.29 -7.05
CA GLY A 159 -19.55 5.76 -8.14
C GLY A 159 -18.79 6.11 -9.42
N VAL A 160 -17.57 5.61 -9.60
CA VAL A 160 -16.76 5.80 -10.80
C VAL A 160 -17.18 4.81 -11.88
N VAL A 161 -17.43 5.30 -13.09
CA VAL A 161 -17.66 4.46 -14.27
C VAL A 161 -16.30 3.98 -14.79
N TYR A 162 -16.19 2.73 -15.20
CA TYR A 162 -14.93 2.22 -15.72
C TYR A 162 -15.10 1.29 -16.90
N ASP A 163 -14.05 1.22 -17.72
CA ASP A 163 -13.83 0.15 -18.70
C ASP A 163 -12.52 -0.57 -18.36
N ILE A 164 -12.36 -1.80 -18.84
CA ILE A 164 -11.16 -2.62 -18.60
C ILE A 164 -10.51 -2.98 -19.95
N ALA A 165 -9.19 -2.82 -20.03
CA ALA A 165 -8.33 -3.33 -21.08
C ALA A 165 -7.35 -4.37 -20.50
N GLY A 166 -7.21 -5.52 -21.15
CA GLY A 166 -6.29 -6.58 -20.73
C GLY A 166 -4.83 -6.35 -21.10
N ASN A 167 -4.54 -5.32 -21.91
CA ASN A 167 -3.19 -4.96 -22.36
C ASN A 167 -3.16 -3.56 -22.98
N GLY A 168 -1.95 -3.08 -23.31
CA GLY A 168 -1.74 -1.78 -23.94
C GLY A 168 -2.44 -1.57 -25.28
N LYS A 169 -2.59 -2.60 -26.13
CA LYS A 169 -3.26 -2.44 -27.44
C LYS A 169 -4.77 -2.21 -27.27
N GLU A 170 -5.41 -2.99 -26.40
CA GLU A 170 -6.82 -2.80 -26.07
C GLU A 170 -7.08 -1.41 -25.46
N CYS A 171 -6.15 -0.94 -24.60
CA CYS A 171 -6.20 0.42 -24.06
C CYS A 171 -6.25 1.48 -25.17
N ILE A 172 -5.36 1.39 -26.17
CA ILE A 172 -5.36 2.31 -27.32
C ILE A 172 -6.67 2.22 -28.13
N GLU A 173 -7.21 1.03 -28.34
CA GLU A 173 -8.47 0.87 -29.07
C GLU A 173 -9.69 1.44 -28.32
N LEU A 174 -9.71 1.33 -26.99
CA LEU A 174 -10.75 1.96 -26.16
C LEU A 174 -10.62 3.48 -26.14
N LEU A 175 -9.40 4.01 -26.04
CA LEU A 175 -9.14 5.46 -26.08
C LEU A 175 -9.53 6.11 -27.42
N LYS A 176 -9.62 5.34 -28.51
CA LYS A 176 -10.13 5.83 -29.80
C LYS A 176 -11.65 5.97 -29.84
N LYS A 177 -12.37 5.25 -28.99
CA LYS A 177 -13.83 5.12 -29.02
C LYS A 177 -14.52 5.90 -27.91
N ASN A 178 -13.85 6.04 -26.77
CA ASN A 178 -14.40 6.61 -25.55
C ASN A 178 -13.49 7.71 -25.00
N GLU A 179 -14.08 8.56 -24.17
CA GLU A 179 -13.35 9.57 -23.39
C GLU A 179 -13.18 9.08 -21.95
N TYR A 180 -12.06 9.41 -21.33
CA TYR A 180 -11.74 9.03 -19.96
C TYR A 180 -11.09 10.20 -19.23
N ASP A 181 -11.34 10.28 -17.94
CA ASP A 181 -10.78 11.30 -17.06
C ASP A 181 -9.45 10.87 -16.45
N CYS A 182 -9.22 9.56 -16.33
CA CYS A 182 -7.99 9.00 -15.80
C CYS A 182 -7.76 7.57 -16.33
N ILE A 183 -6.49 7.17 -16.40
CA ILE A 183 -6.08 5.80 -16.75
C ILE A 183 -5.29 5.21 -15.57
N LEU A 184 -5.68 4.03 -15.13
CA LEU A 184 -4.92 3.21 -14.18
C LEU A 184 -4.17 2.14 -14.98
N MET A 185 -2.84 2.20 -14.98
CA MET A 185 -2.00 1.46 -15.92
C MET A 185 -1.06 0.51 -15.19
N ASP A 186 -1.26 -0.80 -15.33
CA ASP A 186 -0.22 -1.75 -14.94
C ASP A 186 1.03 -1.60 -15.81
N LEU A 187 2.20 -1.80 -15.19
CA LEU A 187 3.47 -1.67 -15.90
C LEU A 187 3.91 -2.95 -16.62
N ALA A 188 3.47 -4.12 -16.15
CA ALA A 188 4.03 -5.42 -16.56
C ALA A 188 2.98 -6.32 -17.23
N MET A 189 2.52 -5.91 -18.41
CA MET A 189 1.51 -6.64 -19.18
C MET A 189 2.11 -7.34 -20.42
N PRO A 190 1.49 -8.43 -20.92
CA PRO A 190 1.85 -9.03 -22.20
C PRO A 190 1.46 -8.11 -23.37
N VAL A 191 1.98 -8.43 -24.57
CA VAL A 191 1.68 -7.77 -25.85
C VAL A 191 2.21 -6.33 -25.98
N MET A 192 1.89 -5.46 -25.04
CA MET A 192 2.37 -4.07 -24.96
C MET A 192 2.38 -3.66 -23.48
N ASP A 193 3.56 -3.33 -22.96
CA ASP A 193 3.74 -2.99 -21.55
C ASP A 193 3.25 -1.57 -21.22
N GLY A 194 3.11 -1.24 -19.94
CA GLY A 194 2.56 0.05 -19.53
C GLY A 194 3.41 1.25 -19.96
N TYR A 195 4.74 1.09 -20.00
CA TYR A 195 5.66 2.14 -20.44
C TYR A 195 5.50 2.45 -21.92
N GLU A 196 5.47 1.41 -22.75
CA GLU A 196 5.23 1.51 -24.18
C GLU A 196 3.85 2.11 -24.45
N THR A 197 2.82 1.64 -23.73
CA THR A 197 1.46 2.15 -23.84
C THR A 197 1.38 3.64 -23.57
N ALA A 198 1.93 4.11 -22.44
CA ALA A 198 1.95 5.53 -22.10
C ALA A 198 2.68 6.36 -23.16
N ALA A 199 3.84 5.89 -23.65
CA ALA A 199 4.57 6.56 -24.71
C ALA A 199 3.77 6.65 -26.02
N VAL A 200 3.04 5.59 -26.38
CA VAL A 200 2.14 5.56 -27.55
C VAL A 200 0.99 6.55 -27.38
N ILE A 201 0.36 6.59 -26.20
CA ILE A 201 -0.69 7.57 -25.87
C ILE A 201 -0.17 8.99 -26.07
N ARG A 202 0.96 9.33 -25.43
CA ARG A 202 1.57 10.67 -25.53
C ARG A 202 2.02 11.04 -26.94
N ARG A 203 2.44 10.08 -27.75
CA ARG A 203 2.93 10.36 -29.12
C ARG A 203 1.79 10.47 -30.13
N SER A 204 0.77 9.63 -30.01
CA SER A 204 -0.07 9.26 -31.16
C SER A 204 -1.55 9.59 -30.98
N MET A 205 -2.03 9.83 -29.75
CA MET A 205 -3.41 10.22 -29.52
C MET A 205 -3.62 11.72 -29.82
N PRO A 206 -4.80 12.13 -30.30
CA PRO A 206 -5.17 13.54 -30.39
C PRO A 206 -5.42 14.13 -29.00
N GLU A 207 -5.46 15.47 -28.91
CA GLU A 207 -6.00 16.12 -27.73
C GLU A 207 -7.55 16.01 -27.72
N PRO A 208 -8.18 15.85 -26.54
CA PRO A 208 -7.58 15.87 -25.21
C PRO A 208 -6.97 14.53 -24.74
N GLN A 209 -7.21 13.41 -25.44
CA GLN A 209 -6.84 12.06 -24.98
C GLN A 209 -5.35 11.91 -24.67
N LYS A 210 -4.50 12.56 -25.46
CA LYS A 210 -3.05 12.61 -25.27
C LYS A 210 -2.64 13.12 -23.89
N ASN A 211 -3.44 13.97 -23.26
CA ASN A 211 -3.14 14.63 -21.98
C ASN A 211 -3.88 14.00 -20.78
N ILE A 212 -4.64 12.91 -20.99
CA ILE A 212 -5.33 12.22 -19.90
C ILE A 212 -4.31 11.79 -18.83
N PRO A 213 -4.58 12.07 -17.54
CA PRO A 213 -3.77 11.60 -16.43
C PRO A 213 -3.59 10.07 -16.44
N ILE A 214 -2.35 9.60 -16.32
CA ILE A 214 -2.02 8.17 -16.20
C ILE A 214 -1.36 7.92 -14.85
N ILE A 215 -1.97 7.05 -14.05
CA ILE A 215 -1.42 6.54 -12.77
C ILE A 215 -0.85 5.15 -13.03
N ALA A 216 0.46 4.99 -12.84
CA ALA A 216 1.11 3.70 -12.91
C ALA A 216 0.78 2.84 -11.68
N LEU A 217 0.32 1.61 -11.88
CA LEU A 217 0.20 0.61 -10.82
C LEU A 217 1.41 -0.32 -10.88
N THR A 218 2.25 -0.35 -9.86
CA THR A 218 3.53 -1.07 -9.87
C THR A 218 3.70 -1.99 -8.67
N ALA A 219 4.20 -3.23 -8.84
CA ALA A 219 4.47 -4.09 -7.68
C ALA A 219 5.71 -3.67 -6.86
N SER A 220 6.49 -2.67 -7.30
CA SER A 220 7.60 -2.11 -6.53
C SER A 220 7.99 -0.71 -7.02
N VAL A 221 7.87 0.28 -6.14
CA VAL A 221 8.30 1.68 -6.40
C VAL A 221 9.83 1.80 -6.41
N LEU A 222 10.53 0.92 -5.67
CA LEU A 222 12.00 0.91 -5.65
C LEU A 222 12.59 0.39 -6.97
N ILE A 223 11.92 -0.57 -7.62
CA ILE A 223 12.38 -1.17 -8.89
C ILE A 223 11.97 -0.30 -10.09
N ALA A 224 10.79 0.31 -10.05
CA ALA A 224 10.38 1.29 -11.04
C ALA A 224 11.03 2.63 -10.69
N SER A 225 12.21 2.93 -11.23
CA SER A 225 12.79 4.26 -11.06
C SER A 225 11.74 5.31 -11.45
N GLU A 226 11.35 6.18 -10.52
CA GLU A 226 10.31 7.21 -10.74
C GLU A 226 10.58 7.99 -12.04
N ASN A 227 11.85 8.23 -12.33
CA ASN A 227 12.34 8.81 -13.58
C ASN A 227 11.82 8.10 -14.84
N ARG A 228 11.74 6.76 -14.87
CA ARG A 228 11.25 6.01 -16.03
C ARG A 228 9.74 6.17 -16.22
N ILE A 229 8.97 6.18 -15.13
CA ILE A 229 7.51 6.39 -15.15
C ILE A 229 7.18 7.75 -15.76
N TYR A 230 7.79 8.82 -15.22
CA TYR A 230 7.56 10.18 -15.72
C TYR A 230 8.10 10.38 -17.14
N LYS A 231 9.25 9.79 -17.50
CA LYS A 231 9.79 9.84 -18.87
C LYS A 231 8.90 9.14 -19.90
N ALA A 232 8.18 8.09 -19.51
CA ALA A 232 7.19 7.45 -20.36
C ALA A 232 5.92 8.30 -20.55
N GLY A 233 5.79 9.39 -19.79
CA GLY A 233 4.69 10.35 -19.88
C GLY A 233 3.55 10.12 -18.90
N MET A 234 3.76 9.28 -17.87
CA MET A 234 2.77 9.08 -16.80
C MET A 234 2.84 10.21 -15.77
N ASN A 235 1.77 10.41 -15.01
CA ASN A 235 1.58 11.55 -14.11
C ASN A 235 1.77 11.19 -12.64
N SER A 236 1.55 9.93 -12.28
CA SER A 236 1.77 9.45 -10.92
C SER A 236 1.99 7.95 -10.89
N HIS A 237 2.23 7.40 -9.71
CA HIS A 237 2.39 5.98 -9.47
C HIS A 237 1.80 5.56 -8.13
N LEU A 238 1.46 4.29 -8.02
CA LEU A 238 0.95 3.65 -6.81
C LEU A 238 1.47 2.21 -6.73
N SER A 239 2.00 1.81 -5.58
CA SER A 239 2.48 0.45 -5.36
C SER A 239 1.31 -0.52 -5.19
N LYS A 240 1.35 -1.66 -5.88
CA LYS A 240 0.53 -2.83 -5.59
C LYS A 240 1.22 -3.68 -4.51
N PRO A 241 0.47 -4.26 -3.57
CA PRO A 241 -0.93 -3.98 -3.28
C PRO A 241 -1.11 -2.54 -2.76
N PHE A 242 -2.22 -1.89 -3.10
CA PHE A 242 -2.53 -0.53 -2.67
C PHE A 242 -3.73 -0.50 -1.74
N LYS A 243 -3.79 0.52 -0.88
CA LYS A 243 -4.99 0.80 -0.11
C LYS A 243 -5.97 1.59 -0.97
N PRO A 244 -7.28 1.33 -0.89
CA PRO A 244 -8.29 2.11 -1.60
C PRO A 244 -8.14 3.62 -1.41
N VAL A 245 -7.85 4.08 -0.18
CA VAL A 245 -7.66 5.51 0.12
C VAL A 245 -6.50 6.14 -0.65
N ASP A 246 -5.41 5.40 -0.88
CA ASP A 246 -4.25 5.91 -1.60
C ASP A 246 -4.58 6.08 -3.09
N LEU A 247 -5.33 5.13 -3.66
CA LEU A 247 -5.83 5.23 -5.03
C LEU A 247 -6.82 6.39 -5.18
N TYR A 248 -7.77 6.53 -4.25
CA TYR A 248 -8.74 7.63 -4.25
C TYR A 248 -8.06 8.99 -4.28
N ASN A 249 -7.09 9.20 -3.38
CA ASN A 249 -6.35 10.44 -3.29
C ASN A 249 -5.57 10.75 -4.57
N LYS A 250 -4.99 9.72 -5.21
CA LYS A 250 -4.25 9.90 -6.47
C LYS A 250 -5.14 10.26 -7.65
N ILE A 251 -6.33 9.68 -7.74
CA ILE A 251 -7.31 10.06 -8.76
C ILE A 251 -7.75 11.52 -8.50
N LEU A 252 -8.18 11.83 -7.28
CA LEU A 252 -8.65 13.17 -6.91
C LEU A 252 -7.59 14.26 -7.12
N GLU A 253 -6.33 13.99 -6.79
CA GLU A 253 -5.19 14.89 -7.01
C GLU A 253 -5.03 15.28 -8.49
N LEU A 254 -5.26 14.33 -9.40
CA LEU A 254 -5.02 14.51 -10.83
C LEU A 254 -6.25 15.00 -11.61
N THR A 255 -7.46 14.62 -11.18
CA THR A 255 -8.71 14.98 -11.88
C THR A 255 -9.39 16.20 -11.26
N GLY A 256 -9.07 16.52 -10.00
CA GLY A 256 -9.82 17.49 -9.21
C GLY A 256 -11.21 16.95 -8.78
N PRO A 257 -11.92 17.69 -7.93
CA PRO A 257 -13.25 17.31 -7.47
C PRO A 257 -14.30 17.50 -8.58
N VAL A 258 -15.12 16.49 -8.80
CA VAL A 258 -16.32 16.53 -9.63
C VAL A 258 -17.51 16.85 -8.75
N LYS A 259 -18.42 17.72 -9.22
CA LYS A 259 -19.70 17.92 -8.53
C LYS A 259 -20.46 16.60 -8.54
N PRO A 260 -20.96 16.10 -7.40
CA PRO A 260 -21.73 14.86 -7.36
C PRO A 260 -22.89 14.94 -8.34
N SER A 261 -23.00 13.97 -9.26
CA SER A 261 -24.19 13.86 -10.09
C SER A 261 -25.36 13.39 -9.20
N PRO A 262 -26.50 14.09 -9.19
CA PRO A 262 -27.63 13.76 -8.30
C PRO A 262 -28.32 12.43 -8.60
N ASP A 263 -27.94 11.73 -9.67
CA ASP A 263 -28.63 10.51 -10.15
C ASP A 263 -28.00 9.18 -9.69
N LEU A 264 -26.90 9.20 -8.94
CA LEU A 264 -26.28 7.97 -8.43
C LEU A 264 -26.86 7.60 -7.07
N LYS A 265 -27.88 6.73 -7.08
CA LYS A 265 -28.33 6.03 -5.87
C LYS A 265 -27.20 5.10 -5.39
N ALA A 266 -26.80 5.26 -4.14
CA ALA A 266 -25.92 4.32 -3.45
C ALA A 266 -26.49 2.90 -3.60
N VAL A 267 -25.75 2.02 -4.28
CA VAL A 267 -26.06 0.59 -4.29
C VAL A 267 -25.43 0.02 -3.02
N ALA A 268 -26.09 0.27 -1.89
CA ALA A 268 -25.87 -0.50 -0.69
C ALA A 268 -26.73 -1.76 -0.82
N ASP A 269 -26.20 -2.78 -1.50
CA ASP A 269 -26.71 -4.13 -1.36
C ASP A 269 -26.10 -4.70 -0.08
N THR A 270 -26.73 -4.41 1.05
CA THR A 270 -26.44 -5.08 2.31
C THR A 270 -27.29 -6.34 2.37
N ASP A 271 -27.01 -7.30 1.51
CA ASP A 271 -27.66 -8.61 1.59
C ASP A 271 -27.02 -9.42 2.74
N ASP A 272 -27.90 -9.96 3.58
CA ASP A 272 -27.71 -10.81 4.75
C ASP A 272 -26.29 -10.93 5.35
N LYS A 273 -26.06 -10.18 6.43
CA LYS A 273 -24.96 -10.42 7.37
C LYS A 273 -25.18 -11.75 8.11
N LYS A 274 -24.87 -12.88 7.46
CA LYS A 274 -24.27 -13.98 8.21
C LYS A 274 -22.92 -13.49 8.69
N GLU A 275 -22.67 -13.60 9.99
CA GLU A 275 -21.34 -13.46 10.57
C GLU A 275 -20.46 -14.61 10.04
N MET A 276 -20.05 -14.54 8.78
CA MET A 276 -19.02 -15.41 8.24
C MET A 276 -17.68 -14.89 8.73
N VAL A 277 -17.07 -15.67 9.60
CA VAL A 277 -15.71 -15.44 10.08
C VAL A 277 -14.76 -15.94 9.00
N TYR A 278 -14.20 -15.02 8.20
CA TYR A 278 -13.15 -15.32 7.20
C TYR A 278 -11.77 -15.42 7.85
N LYS A 279 -11.72 -16.19 8.94
CA LYS A 279 -10.53 -16.39 9.76
C LYS A 279 -10.50 -17.85 10.18
N GLY A 280 -9.47 -18.57 9.77
CA GLY A 280 -9.21 -19.92 10.22
C GLY A 280 -7.80 -20.05 10.77
N GLU A 281 -7.20 -21.23 10.59
CA GLU A 281 -5.93 -21.58 11.21
C GLU A 281 -4.75 -20.98 10.43
N TYR A 282 -4.89 -20.89 9.10
CA TYR A 282 -3.82 -20.47 8.21
C TYR A 282 -4.11 -19.15 7.49
N ILE A 283 -5.38 -18.76 7.37
CA ILE A 283 -5.78 -17.58 6.61
C ILE A 283 -6.68 -16.68 7.45
N ASP A 284 -6.38 -15.38 7.42
CA ASP A 284 -7.23 -14.32 7.99
C ASP A 284 -7.50 -13.27 6.92
N LEU A 285 -8.69 -13.31 6.30
CA LEU A 285 -9.10 -12.37 5.25
C LEU A 285 -9.83 -11.15 5.80
N THR A 286 -9.72 -10.85 7.10
CA THR A 286 -10.38 -9.68 7.70
C THR A 286 -9.93 -8.38 7.00
N GLU A 287 -8.62 -8.20 6.81
CA GLU A 287 -8.08 -7.03 6.10
C GLU A 287 -8.49 -7.01 4.62
N THR A 288 -8.56 -8.17 3.97
CA THR A 288 -8.99 -8.29 2.57
C THR A 288 -10.46 -7.91 2.40
N LEU A 289 -11.32 -8.35 3.33
CA LEU A 289 -12.73 -7.99 3.36
C LEU A 289 -12.89 -6.47 3.49
N GLU A 290 -12.13 -5.83 4.37
CA GLU A 290 -12.11 -4.38 4.50
C GLU A 290 -11.63 -3.68 3.22
N MET A 291 -10.58 -4.23 2.58
CA MET A 291 -10.02 -3.69 1.34
C MET A 291 -11.03 -3.70 0.18
N VAL A 292 -11.92 -4.71 0.12
CA VAL A 292 -13.00 -4.78 -0.87
C VAL A 292 -14.30 -4.11 -0.40
N GLY A 293 -14.22 -3.27 0.63
CA GLY A 293 -15.34 -2.47 1.13
C GLY A 293 -16.39 -3.26 1.89
N GLY A 294 -16.01 -4.39 2.48
CA GLY A 294 -16.92 -5.26 3.23
C GLY A 294 -17.83 -6.12 2.36
N SER A 295 -17.63 -6.14 1.03
CA SER A 295 -18.43 -6.97 0.12
C SER A 295 -17.98 -8.43 0.20
N VAL A 296 -18.83 -9.26 0.82
CA VAL A 296 -18.65 -10.71 0.91
C VAL A 296 -18.69 -11.37 -0.48
N GLU A 297 -19.56 -10.90 -1.37
CA GLU A 297 -19.65 -11.40 -2.74
C GLU A 297 -18.32 -11.24 -3.48
N VAL A 298 -17.74 -10.04 -3.44
CA VAL A 298 -16.45 -9.74 -4.08
C VAL A 298 -15.31 -10.53 -3.43
N LEU A 299 -15.33 -10.68 -2.09
CA LEU A 299 -14.35 -11.53 -1.42
C LEU A 299 -14.43 -12.98 -1.90
N ASN A 300 -15.64 -13.52 -2.04
CA ASN A 300 -15.85 -14.88 -2.54
C ASN A 300 -15.40 -15.01 -4.00
N ASP A 301 -15.64 -14.02 -4.84
CA ASP A 301 -15.15 -14.00 -6.21
C ASP A 301 -13.62 -13.98 -6.26
N LEU A 302 -12.95 -13.21 -5.39
CA LEU A 302 -11.49 -13.24 -5.26
C LEU A 302 -10.96 -14.63 -4.86
N ILE A 303 -11.62 -15.27 -3.89
CA ILE A 303 -11.25 -16.62 -3.45
C ILE A 303 -11.42 -17.63 -4.60
N ARG A 304 -12.55 -17.56 -5.33
CA ARG A 304 -12.81 -18.43 -6.49
C ARG A 304 -11.75 -18.26 -7.57
N GLU A 305 -11.44 -17.02 -7.92
CA GLU A 305 -10.45 -16.71 -8.96
C GLU A 305 -9.03 -17.13 -8.52
N PHE A 306 -8.70 -16.94 -7.23
CA PHE A 306 -7.44 -17.44 -6.67
C PHE A 306 -7.33 -18.96 -6.82
N LEU A 307 -8.36 -19.70 -6.40
CA LEU A 307 -8.39 -21.17 -6.45
C LEU A 307 -8.37 -21.70 -7.89
N ALA A 308 -8.95 -20.96 -8.84
CA ALA A 308 -8.98 -21.35 -10.25
C ALA A 308 -7.65 -21.08 -10.98
N ALA A 309 -7.04 -19.91 -10.77
CA ALA A 309 -5.92 -19.45 -11.62
C ALA A 309 -4.53 -19.66 -10.99
N VAL A 310 -4.38 -19.45 -9.68
CA VAL A 310 -3.06 -19.39 -9.03
C VAL A 310 -2.34 -20.74 -9.01
N PRO A 311 -2.97 -21.87 -8.63
CA PRO A 311 -2.29 -23.18 -8.63
C PRO A 311 -1.75 -23.57 -10.01
N GLY A 312 -2.54 -23.35 -11.06
CA GLY A 312 -2.12 -23.62 -12.44
C GLY A 312 -0.91 -22.76 -12.85
N THR A 313 -0.93 -21.48 -12.48
CA THR A 313 0.18 -20.57 -12.77
C THR A 313 1.48 -20.94 -12.03
N VAL A 314 1.38 -21.45 -10.80
CA VAL A 314 2.55 -21.99 -10.08
C VAL A 314 3.10 -23.25 -10.77
N GLY A 315 2.22 -24.10 -11.28
CA GLY A 315 2.60 -25.21 -12.16
C GLY A 315 3.36 -24.75 -13.41
N GLU A 316 2.87 -23.71 -14.08
CA GLU A 316 3.57 -23.11 -15.23
C GLU A 316 4.94 -22.52 -14.84
N ILE A 317 5.07 -21.92 -13.67
CA ILE A 317 6.37 -21.43 -13.16
C ILE A 317 7.35 -22.60 -13.03
N LEU A 318 6.94 -23.71 -12.39
CA LEU A 318 7.76 -24.92 -12.24
C LEU A 318 8.20 -25.50 -13.60
N ASP A 319 7.29 -25.53 -14.58
CA ASP A 319 7.57 -26.01 -15.94
C ASP A 319 8.58 -25.11 -16.67
N ASN A 320 8.43 -23.78 -16.57
CA ASN A 320 9.34 -22.81 -17.17
C ASN A 320 10.74 -22.90 -16.53
N LEU A 321 10.81 -22.99 -15.19
CA LEU A 321 12.06 -23.18 -14.46
C LEU A 321 12.76 -24.48 -14.86
N SER A 322 12.01 -25.57 -15.03
CA SER A 322 12.55 -26.86 -15.50
C SER A 322 13.14 -26.78 -16.91
N LYS A 323 12.58 -25.92 -17.77
CA LYS A 323 13.07 -25.60 -19.13
C LYS A 323 14.12 -24.48 -19.17
N LYS A 324 14.54 -23.96 -18.01
CA LYS A 324 15.45 -22.81 -17.86
C LYS A 324 14.94 -21.50 -18.48
N ASP A 325 13.63 -21.35 -18.63
CA ASP A 325 13.00 -20.10 -19.06
C ASP A 325 12.74 -19.21 -17.84
N PHE A 326 13.83 -18.69 -17.26
CA PHE A 326 13.78 -17.84 -16.07
C PHE A 326 12.99 -16.55 -16.30
N ARG A 327 13.04 -16.03 -17.52
CA ARG A 327 12.35 -14.79 -17.88
C ARG A 327 10.84 -14.95 -17.78
N ASN A 328 10.28 -16.04 -18.33
CA ASN A 328 8.85 -16.30 -18.20
C ASN A 328 8.45 -16.70 -16.78
N ALA A 329 9.29 -17.48 -16.07
CA ALA A 329 9.04 -17.79 -14.67
C ALA A 329 8.95 -16.51 -13.80
N ALA A 330 9.89 -15.58 -13.94
CA ALA A 330 9.87 -14.29 -13.25
C ALA A 330 8.62 -13.46 -13.59
N ARG A 331 8.21 -13.46 -14.87
CA ARG A 331 7.00 -12.76 -15.33
C ARG A 331 5.73 -13.33 -14.69
N LEU A 332 5.58 -14.65 -14.67
CA LEU A 332 4.43 -15.32 -14.06
C LEU A 332 4.41 -15.11 -12.54
N ALA A 333 5.57 -15.20 -11.88
CA ALA A 333 5.70 -14.91 -10.46
C ALA A 333 5.28 -13.48 -10.11
N HIS A 334 5.73 -12.50 -10.89
CA HIS A 334 5.31 -11.11 -10.75
C HIS A 334 3.79 -10.95 -10.87
N LYS A 335 3.19 -11.63 -11.86
CA LYS A 335 1.75 -11.55 -12.16
C LYS A 335 0.86 -12.02 -11.01
N ILE A 336 1.21 -13.13 -10.35
CA ILE A 336 0.37 -13.73 -9.29
C ILE A 336 0.71 -13.23 -7.89
N LYS A 337 1.80 -12.48 -7.71
CA LYS A 337 2.26 -12.00 -6.40
C LYS A 337 1.21 -11.21 -5.60
N PRO A 338 0.44 -10.28 -6.18
CA PRO A 338 -0.62 -9.58 -5.44
C PRO A 338 -1.70 -10.52 -4.91
N ALA A 339 -1.99 -11.62 -5.60
CA ALA A 339 -3.03 -12.56 -5.20
C ALA A 339 -2.75 -13.21 -3.83
N PHE A 340 -1.48 -13.52 -3.54
CA PHE A 340 -1.07 -14.04 -2.23
C PHE A 340 -1.21 -13.02 -1.11
N TYR A 341 -1.02 -11.72 -1.41
CA TYR A 341 -1.28 -10.66 -0.44
C TYR A 341 -2.77 -10.57 -0.12
N TYR A 342 -3.63 -10.62 -1.15
CA TYR A 342 -5.08 -10.59 -0.96
C TYR A 342 -5.60 -11.80 -0.19
N MET A 343 -4.94 -12.95 -0.28
CA MET A 343 -5.30 -14.13 0.52
C MET A 343 -4.62 -14.15 1.91
N SER A 344 -3.97 -13.05 2.32
CA SER A 344 -3.20 -12.95 3.58
C SER A 344 -2.10 -14.03 3.74
N MET A 345 -1.61 -14.58 2.63
CA MET A 345 -0.57 -15.60 2.61
C MET A 345 0.82 -14.96 2.56
N THR A 346 1.17 -14.20 3.60
CA THR A 346 2.39 -13.38 3.67
C THR A 346 3.67 -14.19 3.44
N ALA A 347 3.80 -15.37 4.06
CA ALA A 347 4.96 -16.23 3.88
C ALA A 347 5.14 -16.74 2.44
N ALA A 348 4.04 -17.00 1.72
CA ALA A 348 4.09 -17.40 0.32
C ALA A 348 4.37 -16.21 -0.60
N HIS A 349 3.83 -15.03 -0.25
CA HIS A 349 4.13 -13.77 -0.94
C HIS A 349 5.63 -13.42 -0.91
N ASP A 350 6.27 -13.52 0.26
CA ASP A 350 7.70 -13.24 0.42
C ASP A 350 8.57 -14.21 -0.39
N LYS A 351 8.27 -15.51 -0.32
CA LYS A 351 8.96 -16.52 -1.14
C LYS A 351 8.80 -16.27 -2.64
N LEU A 352 7.62 -15.82 -3.07
CA LEU A 352 7.37 -15.51 -4.47
C LEU A 352 8.14 -14.26 -4.93
N GLN A 353 8.30 -13.28 -4.04
CA GLN A 353 9.18 -12.13 -4.29
C GLN A 353 10.65 -12.54 -4.41
N GLU A 354 11.12 -13.45 -3.56
CA GLU A 354 12.46 -14.01 -3.63
C GLU A 354 12.67 -14.81 -4.92
N LEU A 355 11.70 -15.64 -5.32
CA LEU A 355 11.72 -16.39 -6.57
C LEU A 355 11.79 -15.45 -7.77
N GLU A 356 10.97 -14.39 -7.79
CA GLU A 356 10.99 -13.39 -8.86
C GLU A 356 12.38 -12.74 -8.98
N ALA A 357 13.01 -12.40 -7.85
CA ALA A 357 14.35 -11.81 -7.85
C ALA A 357 15.41 -12.81 -8.36
N ALA A 358 15.42 -14.03 -7.83
CA ALA A 358 16.36 -15.09 -8.21
C ALA A 358 16.23 -15.50 -9.69
N ALA A 359 15.00 -15.52 -10.21
CA ALA A 359 14.75 -15.79 -11.63
C ALA A 359 15.23 -14.63 -12.53
N LYS A 360 15.14 -13.37 -12.08
CA LYS A 360 15.66 -12.21 -12.83
C LYS A 360 17.19 -12.14 -12.85
N SER A 361 17.84 -12.59 -11.78
CA SER A 361 19.30 -12.63 -11.67
C SER A 361 19.92 -13.88 -12.29
N GLU A 362 19.10 -14.86 -12.71
CA GLU A 362 19.53 -16.18 -13.21
C GLU A 362 20.47 -16.92 -12.24
N GLU A 363 20.37 -16.63 -10.93
CA GLU A 363 21.36 -17.03 -9.93
C GLU A 363 21.35 -18.53 -9.60
N SER A 364 20.18 -19.17 -9.54
CA SER A 364 20.08 -20.61 -9.25
C SER A 364 18.74 -21.21 -9.64
N GLN A 365 18.76 -22.20 -10.55
CA GLN A 365 17.59 -22.99 -10.91
C GLN A 365 17.06 -23.80 -9.73
N GLU A 366 17.96 -24.35 -8.91
CA GLU A 366 17.60 -25.17 -7.75
C GLU A 366 16.85 -24.35 -6.70
N LEU A 367 17.35 -23.14 -6.39
CA LEU A 367 16.67 -22.23 -5.47
C LEU A 367 15.28 -21.84 -5.98
N CYS A 368 15.16 -21.48 -7.25
CA CYS A 368 13.86 -21.11 -7.83
C CYS A 368 12.85 -22.27 -7.76
N LEU A 369 13.29 -23.50 -8.07
CA LEU A 369 12.45 -24.70 -8.01
C LEU A 369 12.05 -25.03 -6.56
N GLN A 370 12.97 -24.85 -5.61
CA GLN A 370 12.68 -25.03 -4.19
C GLN A 370 11.61 -24.04 -3.72
N LEU A 371 11.80 -22.74 -3.98
CA LEU A 371 10.85 -21.69 -3.61
C LEU A 371 9.47 -21.93 -4.24
N ALA A 372 9.41 -22.28 -5.52
CA ALA A 372 8.16 -22.61 -6.21
C ALA A 372 7.44 -23.80 -5.57
N SER A 373 8.19 -24.84 -5.19
CA SER A 373 7.64 -26.04 -4.54
C SER A 373 7.12 -25.74 -3.13
N GLU A 374 7.79 -24.84 -2.40
CA GLU A 374 7.32 -24.38 -1.09
C GLU A 374 6.04 -23.56 -1.20
N ILE A 375 5.94 -22.67 -2.18
CA ILE A 375 4.72 -21.90 -2.47
C ILE A 375 3.55 -22.83 -2.81
N GLN A 376 3.79 -23.85 -3.64
CA GLN A 376 2.80 -24.87 -3.98
C GLN A 376 2.25 -25.58 -2.72
N LYS A 377 3.12 -25.94 -1.78
CA LYS A 377 2.71 -26.56 -0.51
C LYS A 377 1.87 -25.64 0.37
N GLU A 378 2.22 -24.35 0.45
CA GLU A 378 1.42 -23.35 1.18
C GLU A 378 0.02 -23.23 0.58
N ILE A 379 -0.10 -23.20 -0.76
CA ILE A 379 -1.40 -23.19 -1.44
C ILE A 379 -2.22 -24.43 -1.08
N GLU A 380 -1.62 -25.62 -1.17
CA GLU A 380 -2.30 -26.89 -0.86
C GLU A 380 -2.78 -26.94 0.59
N LYS A 381 -1.99 -26.38 1.52
CA LYS A 381 -2.34 -26.30 2.93
C LYS A 381 -3.49 -25.33 3.20
N SER A 382 -3.51 -24.20 2.52
CA SER A 382 -4.52 -23.14 2.66
C SER A 382 -5.82 -23.43 1.90
N LYS A 383 -5.76 -24.26 0.86
CA LYS A 383 -6.89 -24.54 -0.04
C LYS A 383 -8.17 -25.03 0.66
N PRO A 384 -8.13 -26.01 1.60
CA PRO A 384 -9.35 -26.47 2.28
C PRO A 384 -10.05 -25.37 3.08
N GLU A 385 -9.27 -24.43 3.63
CA GLU A 385 -9.78 -23.29 4.39
C GLU A 385 -10.47 -22.27 3.48
N LEU A 386 -9.85 -21.96 2.33
CA LEU A 386 -10.44 -21.12 1.29
C LEU A 386 -11.72 -21.72 0.72
N GLU A 387 -11.75 -23.03 0.45
CA GLU A 387 -12.95 -23.73 -0.02
C GLU A 387 -14.07 -23.69 1.03
N ARG A 388 -13.74 -23.85 2.32
CA ARG A 388 -14.70 -23.72 3.42
C ARG A 388 -15.30 -22.32 3.53
N PHE A 389 -14.54 -21.27 3.23
CA PHE A 389 -15.07 -19.90 3.20
C PHE A 389 -16.10 -19.68 2.10
N LEU A 390 -16.13 -20.50 1.04
CA LEU A 390 -17.11 -20.40 -0.04
C LEU A 390 -18.45 -21.09 0.24
N GLY A 391 -18.57 -21.84 1.34
CA GLY A 391 -19.77 -22.57 1.74
C GLY A 391 -19.68 -24.06 1.46
#